data_AF-A0A157RME3-F1
#
_entry.id   AF-A0A157RME3-F1
#
_cell.length_a   1.000
_cell.length_b   1.000
_cell.length_c   1.000
_cell.angle_alpha   90.00
_cell.angle_beta   90.00
_cell.angle_gamma   90.00
#
_symmetry.space_group_name_H-M   'P 1'
#
loop_
_entity.id
_entity.type
_entity.pdbx_description
1 polymer ?
#
loop_
_entity_poly.entity_id
_entity_poly.type
_entity_poly.pdbx_seq_one_letter_code
_entity_poly.pdbx_strand_id
1 'polypeptide(L)'
;MKRAIAMAAACSCLVLIVAGLFAWAQIVTRNDDRLFHVDDEKRMTMLARACGKNSELWAQPQSGRYACAYQTPHGQVALDVIPESLVLLTSSR
;
A
#
# COMPACT_ATOMS: atom_id res chain seq x y z
N MET A 1 -45.08 7.91 28.04
CA MET A 1 -43.88 7.31 28.66
C MET A 1 -43.39 6.04 27.96
N LYS A 2 -44.16 4.94 27.90
CA LYS A 2 -43.72 3.66 27.26
C LYS A 2 -43.22 3.80 25.81
N ARG A 3 -43.90 4.59 24.98
CA ARG A 3 -43.51 4.84 23.57
C ARG A 3 -42.22 5.66 23.43
N ALA A 4 -42.00 6.63 24.33
CA ALA A 4 -40.77 7.44 24.33
C ALA A 4 -39.55 6.61 24.76
N ILE A 5 -39.72 5.70 25.73
CA ILE A 5 -38.69 4.76 26.16
C ILE A 5 -38.35 3.78 25.02
N ALA A 6 -39.37 3.26 24.32
CA ALA A 6 -39.17 2.38 23.17
C ALA A 6 -38.44 3.06 22.01
N MET A 7 -38.77 4.32 21.71
CA MET A 7 -38.08 5.13 20.70
C MET A 7 -36.62 5.39 21.09
N ALA A 8 -36.36 5.75 22.34
CA ALA A 8 -35.00 5.96 22.83
C ALA A 8 -34.14 4.68 22.75
N ALA A 9 -34.71 3.53 23.08
CA ALA A 9 -34.06 2.24 22.98
C ALA A 9 -33.78 1.83 21.52
N ALA A 10 -34.69 2.12 20.60
CA ALA A 10 -34.47 1.87 19.17
C ALA A 10 -33.34 2.75 18.61
N CYS A 11 -33.33 4.03 18.97
CA CYS A 11 -32.27 4.95 18.56
C CYS A 11 -30.90 4.53 19.12
N SER A 12 -30.82 4.14 20.39
CA SER A 12 -29.56 3.70 20.99
C SER A 12 -29.05 2.40 20.36
N CYS A 13 -29.94 1.45 20.07
CA CYS A 13 -29.59 0.22 19.37
C CYS A 13 -28.99 0.52 17.99
N LEU A 14 -29.61 1.43 17.22
CA LEU A 14 -29.13 1.79 15.89
C LEU A 14 -27.77 2.48 15.92
N VAL A 15 -27.54 3.37 16.90
CA VAL A 15 -26.23 4.01 17.11
C VAL A 15 -25.14 2.98 17.43
N LEU A 16 -25.44 2.00 18.28
CA LEU A 16 -24.49 0.93 18.62
C LEU A 16 -24.14 0.06 17.41
N ILE A 17 -25.12 -0.25 16.56
CA ILE A 17 -24.88 -1.02 15.32
C ILE A 17 -23.96 -0.24 14.38
N VAL A 18 -24.24 1.05 14.14
CA VAL A 18 -23.42 1.90 13.26
C VAL A 18 -22.00 2.06 13.82
N ALA A 19 -21.86 2.29 15.13
CA ALA A 19 -20.56 2.37 15.78
C ALA A 19 -19.77 1.06 15.67
N GLY A 20 -20.45 -0.09 15.83
CA GLY A 20 -19.85 -1.41 15.64
C GLY A 20 -19.34 -1.64 14.22
N LEU A 21 -20.13 -1.27 13.20
CA LEU A 21 -19.73 -1.35 11.80
C LEU A 21 -18.53 -0.44 11.50
N PHE A 22 -18.53 0.77 12.03
CA PHE A 22 -17.42 1.70 11.83
C PHE A 22 -16.13 1.17 12.48
N ALA A 23 -16.21 0.67 13.71
CA ALA A 23 -15.07 0.05 14.38
C ALA A 23 -14.53 -1.16 13.60
N TRP A 24 -15.41 -2.01 13.08
CA TRP A 24 -15.02 -3.13 12.23
C TRP A 24 -14.33 -2.67 10.94
N ALA A 25 -14.89 -1.68 10.25
CA ALA A 25 -14.30 -1.13 9.03
C ALA A 25 -12.89 -0.58 9.28
N GLN A 26 -12.67 0.14 10.38
CA GLN A 26 -11.35 0.65 10.75
C GLN A 26 -10.33 -0.47 10.99
N ILE A 27 -10.75 -1.61 11.55
CA ILE A 27 -9.87 -2.78 11.74
C ILE A 27 -9.51 -3.40 10.39
N VAL A 28 -10.48 -3.60 9.51
CA VAL A 28 -10.26 -4.16 8.17
C VAL A 28 -9.31 -3.28 7.38
N THR A 29 -9.57 -1.97 7.29
CA THR A 29 -8.70 -1.04 6.54
C THR A 29 -7.27 -1.04 7.07
N ARG A 30 -7.07 -1.04 8.39
CA ARG A 30 -5.71 -1.13 8.96
C ARG A 30 -5.00 -2.43 8.61
N ASN A 31 -5.75 -3.53 8.56
CA ASN A 31 -5.19 -4.83 8.21
C ASN A 31 -4.85 -4.89 6.71
N ASP A 32 -5.69 -4.33 5.86
CA ASP A 32 -5.46 -4.22 4.42
C ASP A 32 -4.24 -3.33 4.15
N ASP A 33 -4.13 -2.16 4.77
CA ASP A 33 -2.96 -1.28 4.66
C ASP A 33 -1.67 -2.00 5.04
N ARG A 34 -1.71 -2.80 6.12
CA ARG A 34 -0.56 -3.61 6.54
C ARG A 34 -0.20 -4.66 5.49
N LEU A 35 -1.19 -5.34 4.91
CA LEU A 35 -0.97 -6.35 3.89
C LEU A 35 -0.38 -5.74 2.62
N PHE A 36 -0.91 -4.60 2.17
CA PHE A 36 -0.38 -3.87 1.02
C PHE A 36 1.04 -3.39 1.27
N HIS A 37 1.36 -2.89 2.46
CA HIS A 37 2.71 -2.46 2.79
C HIS A 37 3.72 -3.62 2.75
N VAL A 38 3.34 -4.79 3.29
CA VAL A 38 4.20 -5.98 3.25
C VAL A 38 4.41 -6.46 1.81
N ASP A 39 3.36 -6.41 0.98
CA ASP A 39 3.47 -6.80 -0.43
C ASP A 39 4.35 -5.82 -1.22
N ASP A 40 4.18 -4.52 -1.00
CA ASP A 40 5.00 -3.47 -1.62
C ASP A 40 6.47 -3.61 -1.21
N GLU A 41 6.78 -3.85 0.05
CA GLU A 41 8.15 -4.11 0.52
C GLU A 41 8.78 -5.31 -0.18
N LYS A 42 8.03 -6.41 -0.28
CA LYS A 42 8.48 -7.64 -0.94
C LYS A 42 8.72 -7.39 -2.43
N ARG A 43 7.83 -6.67 -3.09
CA ARG A 43 7.94 -6.30 -4.51
C ARG A 43 9.14 -5.39 -4.75
N MET A 44 9.32 -4.36 -3.93
CA MET A 44 10.50 -3.48 -3.98
C MET A 44 11.79 -4.26 -3.79
N THR A 45 11.82 -5.23 -2.87
CA THR A 45 13.00 -6.08 -2.64
C THR A 45 13.34 -6.94 -3.88
N MET A 46 12.33 -7.50 -4.55
CA MET A 46 12.54 -8.26 -5.79
C MET A 46 13.04 -7.37 -6.93
N LEU A 47 12.48 -6.17 -7.08
CA LEU A 47 12.92 -5.20 -8.07
C LEU A 47 14.35 -4.71 -7.80
N ALA A 48 14.69 -4.41 -6.55
CA ALA A 48 16.04 -4.00 -6.16
C ALA A 48 17.07 -5.10 -6.46
N ARG A 49 16.71 -6.38 -6.28
CA ARG A 49 17.59 -7.49 -6.63
C ARG A 49 17.85 -7.59 -8.14
N ALA A 50 16.90 -7.16 -8.98
CA ALA A 50 17.06 -7.14 -10.42
C ALA A 50 18.06 -6.07 -10.90
N CYS A 51 18.21 -4.96 -10.15
CA CYS A 51 19.14 -3.89 -10.50
C CYS A 51 20.61 -4.30 -10.40
N GLY A 52 20.96 -5.20 -9.47
CA GLY A 52 22.33 -5.66 -9.27
C GLY A 52 23.07 -4.93 -8.13
N LYS A 53 24.32 -5.32 -7.87
CA LYS A 53 25.04 -4.98 -6.62
C LYS A 53 25.51 -3.52 -6.51
N ASN A 54 25.66 -2.82 -7.63
CA ASN A 54 26.25 -1.47 -7.70
C ASN A 54 25.21 -0.39 -8.07
N SER A 55 23.94 -0.71 -7.91
CA SER A 55 22.82 0.13 -8.31
C SER A 55 21.74 0.11 -7.25
N GLU A 56 21.05 1.23 -7.08
CA GLU A 56 19.96 1.38 -6.14
C GLU A 56 18.62 1.44 -6.90
N LEU A 57 17.58 0.88 -6.29
CA LEU A 57 16.23 1.02 -6.83
C LEU A 57 15.73 2.45 -6.60
N TRP A 58 15.42 3.15 -7.67
CA TRP A 58 14.83 4.49 -7.64
C TRP A 58 13.37 4.42 -8.12
N ALA A 59 12.48 5.03 -7.36
CA ALA A 59 11.07 5.15 -7.71
C ALA A 59 10.77 6.58 -8.16
N GLN A 60 10.16 6.74 -9.33
CA GLN A 60 9.77 8.03 -9.87
C GLN A 60 8.48 8.51 -9.18
N PRO A 61 8.50 9.61 -8.41
CA PRO A 61 7.38 10.00 -7.54
C PRO A 61 6.08 10.31 -8.28
N GLN A 62 6.16 10.78 -9.53
CA GLN A 62 4.99 11.23 -10.29
C GLN A 62 4.37 10.15 -11.17
N SER A 63 5.16 9.18 -11.63
CA SER A 63 4.72 8.17 -12.60
C SER A 63 4.59 6.78 -11.99
N GLY A 64 5.08 6.58 -10.75
CA GLY A 64 5.13 5.26 -10.12
C GLY A 64 6.06 4.27 -10.82
N ARG A 65 6.92 4.75 -11.74
CA ARG A 65 7.88 3.91 -12.47
C ARG A 65 9.12 3.65 -11.63
N TYR A 66 9.72 2.48 -11.81
CA TYR A 66 10.96 2.10 -11.15
C TYR A 66 12.13 2.16 -12.14
N ALA A 67 13.30 2.55 -11.65
CA ALA A 67 14.55 2.56 -12.38
C ALA A 67 15.69 2.07 -11.47
N CYS A 68 16.74 1.53 -12.07
CA CYS A 68 17.98 1.21 -11.40
C CYS A 68 18.92 2.41 -11.55
N ALA A 69 19.21 3.08 -10.44
CA ALA A 69 20.12 4.21 -10.38
C ALA A 69 21.54 3.71 -10.13
N TYR A 70 22.51 4.18 -10.91
CA TYR A 70 23.92 3.90 -10.68
C TYR A 70 24.77 5.14 -10.97
N GLN A 71 25.93 5.21 -10.32
CA GLN A 71 26.87 6.30 -10.53
C GLN A 71 27.82 5.96 -11.68
N THR A 72 27.85 6.84 -12.67
CA THR A 72 28.80 6.74 -13.79
C THR A 72 30.21 7.09 -13.33
N PRO A 73 31.26 6.66 -14.06
CA PRO A 73 32.65 7.03 -13.76
C PRO A 73 32.91 8.55 -13.74
N HIS A 74 32.05 9.33 -14.40
CA HIS A 74 32.12 10.78 -14.46
C HIS A 74 31.35 11.49 -13.32
N GLY A 75 30.84 10.74 -12.35
CA GLY A 75 30.10 11.27 -11.19
C GLY A 75 28.63 11.60 -11.45
N GLN A 76 28.12 11.37 -12.67
CA GLN A 76 26.71 11.55 -13.00
C GLN A 76 25.89 10.34 -12.54
N VAL A 77 24.65 10.55 -12.12
CA VAL A 77 23.71 9.45 -11.83
C VAL A 77 22.97 9.11 -13.12
N ALA A 78 23.10 7.86 -13.56
CA ALA A 78 22.34 7.31 -14.67
C ALA A 78 21.19 6.46 -14.13
N LEU A 79 20.05 6.51 -14.82
CA LEU A 79 18.84 5.75 -14.49
C LEU A 79 18.57 4.77 -15.63
N ASP A 80 18.53 3.48 -15.32
CA ASP A 80 18.06 2.45 -16.24
C ASP A 80 16.61 2.07 -15.89
N VAL A 81 15.67 2.37 -16.77
CA VAL A 81 14.24 2.24 -16.46
C VAL A 81 13.83 0.77 -16.50
N ILE A 82 13.22 0.28 -15.42
CA ILE A 82 12.73 -1.09 -15.36
C ILE A 82 11.49 -1.20 -16.27
N PRO A 83 11.45 -2.17 -17.21
CA PRO A 83 10.28 -2.39 -18.06
C PRO A 83 9.04 -2.73 -17.23
N GLU A 84 7.89 -2.21 -17.65
CA GLU A 84 6.61 -2.43 -16.96
C GLU A 84 6.22 -3.93 -16.92
N SER A 85 6.61 -4.70 -17.93
CA SER A 85 6.44 -6.15 -17.95
C SER A 85 7.16 -6.85 -16.79
N LEU A 86 8.34 -6.36 -16.38
CA LEU A 86 9.09 -6.91 -15.25
C LEU A 86 8.41 -6.56 -13.92
N VAL A 87 7.83 -5.35 -13.83
CA VAL A 87 7.07 -4.89 -12.67
C VAL A 87 5.82 -5.77 -12.48
N LEU A 88 5.09 -6.09 -13.55
CA LEU A 88 3.90 -6.95 -13.50
C LEU A 88 4.22 -8.40 -13.12
N LEU A 89 5.35 -8.95 -13.56
CA LEU A 89 5.80 -10.30 -13.19
C LEU A 89 6.10 -10.43 -11.70
N THR A 90 6.51 -9.34 -11.03
CA THR A 90 6.69 -9.33 -9.57
C THR A 90 5.39 -9.19 -8.79
N SER A 91 4.27 -8.85 -9.44
CA SER A 91 2.95 -8.66 -8.85
C SER A 91 2.03 -9.89 -8.97
N SER A 92 2.35 -10.85 -9.84
CA SER A 92 1.50 -12.02 -10.13
C SER A 92 2.04 -13.28 -9.43
N ARG A 93 1.94 -13.36 -8.11
CA ARG A 93 2.11 -14.65 -7.42
C ARG A 93 1.38 -14.72 -6.08
#